data_AF-A0A7V3DWF1-F1
#
_entry.id   AF-A0A7V3DWF1-F1
#
_cell.length_a   1.000
_cell.length_b   1.000
_cell.length_c   1.000
_cell.angle_alpha   90.00
_cell.angle_beta   90.00
_cell.angle_gamma   90.00
#
_symmetry.space_group_name_H-M   'P 1'
#
loop_
_entity.id
_entity.type
_entity.pdbx_description
1 polymer ?
#
loop_
_entity_poly.entity_id
_entity_poly.type
_entity_poly.pdbx_seq_one_letter_code
_entity_poly.pdbx_strand_id
1 'polypeptide(L)'
;MRPIRLRSNPMSDPSAGPAPGTNEPSLEGPNAQNLSWTPPSPAGPEPSAGPPPGDSWRSGPPWEDPARGLFERYFATLMEVFGQPSDFFDNLRLRGGIAMPLAYGVIGLSIGSIVTTMYSTALQLMPGGDQGWWIAQTTESMRQLGLPAEFIAQFESSARATAHELARGALTAVLMAPFMAAFALLVVSGVIHLFLAMLGGAREPFEATLRVASYAWGALAWLQLFPCCGRPVFFIWALGVTIIGLTRTHRSGAFAAAGAVLGPLLSVALCCCAALLMLALAL
;
A
#
# COMPACT_ATOMS: atom_id res chain seq x y z
N MET A 1 -26.52 56.64 -22.09
CA MET A 1 -27.91 57.02 -21.74
C MET A 1 -28.16 56.73 -20.26
N ARG A 2 -28.73 57.72 -19.56
CA ARG A 2 -29.10 57.84 -18.13
C ARG A 2 -27.98 58.13 -17.11
N PRO A 3 -28.24 59.04 -16.13
CA PRO A 3 -27.29 60.09 -15.78
C PRO A 3 -26.88 60.14 -14.29
N ILE A 4 -25.86 60.96 -14.08
CA ILE A 4 -25.27 61.48 -12.84
C ILE A 4 -26.33 61.90 -11.81
N ARG A 5 -26.24 61.38 -10.58
CA ARG A 5 -26.94 61.93 -9.42
C ARG A 5 -26.08 63.00 -8.75
N LEU A 6 -26.46 64.24 -8.97
CA LEU A 6 -26.15 65.38 -8.11
C LEU A 6 -26.75 65.13 -6.73
N ARG A 7 -25.93 65.19 -5.67
CA ARG A 7 -26.44 65.41 -4.32
C ARG A 7 -26.05 66.82 -3.89
N SER A 8 -27.09 67.60 -3.72
CA SER A 8 -27.15 68.99 -3.28
C SER A 8 -26.49 69.21 -1.93
N ASN A 9 -25.74 70.30 -1.86
CA ASN A 9 -25.20 70.89 -0.65
C ASN A 9 -26.34 71.55 0.16
N PRO A 10 -26.54 71.24 1.45
CA PRO A 10 -27.38 72.06 2.31
C PRO A 10 -26.59 73.28 2.85
N MET A 11 -27.25 74.42 2.67
CA MET A 11 -26.88 75.76 3.11
C MET A 11 -26.83 75.85 4.64
N SER A 12 -25.72 76.37 5.13
CA SER A 12 -25.51 77.15 6.37
C SER A 12 -26.62 77.21 7.44
N ASP A 13 -26.36 76.57 8.57
CA ASP A 13 -26.91 76.94 9.89
C ASP A 13 -25.89 77.87 10.60
N PRO A 14 -26.25 79.12 10.95
CA PRO A 14 -25.35 80.06 11.61
C PRO A 14 -25.48 79.96 13.13
N SER A 15 -24.97 78.88 13.72
CA SER A 15 -24.91 78.77 15.19
C SER A 15 -23.86 77.76 15.70
N ALA A 16 -22.57 78.03 15.48
CA ALA A 16 -21.50 77.37 16.25
C ALA A 16 -20.23 78.23 16.30
N GLY A 17 -19.57 78.25 17.47
CA GLY A 17 -18.53 79.21 17.88
C GLY A 17 -17.18 79.13 17.17
N PRO A 18 -16.15 79.85 17.69
CA PRO A 18 -14.93 80.18 16.97
C PRO A 18 -14.07 78.95 16.64
N ALA A 19 -13.54 78.94 15.41
CA ALA A 19 -12.69 77.88 14.87
C ALA A 19 -11.39 77.70 15.68
N PRO A 20 -11.01 76.47 16.07
CA PRO A 20 -9.69 76.15 16.58
C PRO A 20 -8.63 76.14 15.46
N GLY A 21 -7.39 76.43 15.84
CA GLY A 21 -6.27 76.77 14.98
C GLY A 21 -5.91 75.77 13.87
N THR A 22 -5.21 76.32 12.88
CA THR A 22 -4.53 75.62 11.79
C THR A 22 -3.44 74.69 12.35
N ASN A 23 -3.76 73.41 12.53
CA ASN A 23 -2.74 72.37 12.69
C ASN A 23 -2.33 71.89 11.30
N GLU A 24 -1.31 72.52 10.73
CA GLU A 24 -0.54 71.89 9.65
C GLU A 24 0.06 70.57 10.16
N PRO A 25 0.02 69.47 9.40
CA PRO A 25 0.71 68.25 9.80
C PRO A 25 2.22 68.48 9.69
N SER A 26 2.91 68.50 10.82
CA SER A 26 4.36 68.50 10.92
C SER A 26 4.93 67.28 10.19
N LEU A 27 5.73 67.52 9.15
CA LEU A 27 6.53 66.51 8.44
C LEU A 27 7.77 66.11 9.24
N GLU A 28 7.62 65.79 10.53
CA GLU A 28 8.68 65.20 11.33
C GLU A 28 8.54 63.67 11.28
N GLY A 29 9.30 63.05 10.37
CA GLY A 29 9.50 61.60 10.38
C GLY A 29 10.17 61.14 11.69
N PRO A 30 9.99 59.88 12.08
CA PRO A 30 10.59 59.36 13.31
C PRO A 30 12.11 59.54 13.31
N ASN A 31 12.60 60.21 14.36
CA ASN A 31 14.00 60.50 14.63
C ASN A 31 14.83 59.21 14.58
N ALA A 32 15.76 59.11 13.63
CA ALA A 32 16.58 57.93 13.33
C ALA A 32 17.61 57.56 14.42
N GLN A 33 17.58 58.22 15.58
CA GLN A 33 18.58 58.07 16.64
C GLN A 33 18.18 57.09 17.76
N ASN A 34 17.03 56.41 17.67
CA ASN A 34 16.58 55.47 18.71
C ASN A 34 16.44 54.00 18.24
N LEU A 35 17.15 53.61 17.17
CA LEU A 35 17.21 52.21 16.73
C LEU A 35 18.48 51.54 17.29
N SER A 36 18.49 51.27 18.59
CA SER A 36 19.47 50.33 19.16
C SER A 36 19.15 48.93 18.65
N TRP A 37 19.82 48.54 17.56
CA TRP A 37 19.77 47.16 17.09
C TRP A 37 20.40 46.26 18.14
N THR A 38 19.58 45.37 18.73
CA THR A 38 20.09 44.23 19.49
C THR A 38 20.06 43.02 18.57
N PRO A 39 21.17 42.28 18.42
CA PRO A 39 21.14 41.03 17.68
C PRO A 39 20.11 40.09 18.31
N PRO A 40 19.32 39.35 17.52
CA PRO A 40 18.50 38.29 18.07
C PRO A 40 19.41 37.32 18.82
N SER A 41 19.08 37.08 20.09
CA SER A 41 19.75 36.09 20.93
C SER A 41 19.83 34.76 20.15
N PRO A 42 20.96 34.02 20.18
CA PRO A 42 21.01 32.71 19.56
C PRO A 42 19.82 31.91 20.09
N ALA A 43 18.97 31.41 19.20
CA ALA A 43 17.92 30.50 19.58
C ALA A 43 18.60 29.42 20.43
N GLY A 44 18.24 29.34 21.72
CA GLY A 44 18.64 28.22 22.54
C GLY A 44 18.29 26.93 21.79
N PRO A 45 19.00 25.82 22.04
CA PRO A 45 18.63 24.55 21.43
C PRO A 45 17.12 24.38 21.57
N GLU A 46 16.42 24.25 20.44
CA GLU A 46 14.98 23.93 20.45
C GLU A 46 14.80 22.82 21.49
N PRO A 47 13.85 22.95 22.44
CA PRO A 47 13.52 21.84 23.31
C PRO A 47 13.31 20.65 22.38
N SER A 48 14.19 19.65 22.47
CA SER A 48 14.13 18.46 21.64
C SER A 48 12.68 18.02 21.71
N ALA A 49 11.95 18.12 20.60
CA ALA A 49 10.56 17.73 20.58
C ALA A 49 10.54 16.33 21.18
N GLY A 50 9.94 16.18 22.37
CA GLY A 50 9.82 14.89 23.00
C GLY A 50 9.22 13.91 21.99
N PRO A 51 9.43 12.59 22.15
CA PRO A 51 8.77 11.63 21.29
C PRO A 51 7.30 12.04 21.14
N PRO A 52 6.78 12.19 19.91
CA PRO A 52 5.42 12.65 19.68
C PRO A 52 4.47 11.84 20.59
N PRO A 53 3.39 12.45 21.13
CA PRO A 53 2.52 11.79 22.09
C PRO A 53 2.25 10.37 21.59
N GLY A 54 2.73 9.38 22.34
CA GLY A 54 2.75 8.01 21.88
C GLY A 54 1.34 7.57 21.49
N ASP A 55 1.25 6.61 20.58
CA ASP A 55 0.01 5.91 20.22
C ASP A 55 -0.54 5.06 21.39
N SER A 56 -0.34 5.45 22.65
CA SER A 56 -0.67 4.65 23.84
C SER A 56 -2.17 4.40 24.02
N TRP A 57 -3.01 5.20 23.36
CA TRP A 57 -4.46 4.97 23.32
C TRP A 57 -4.87 3.88 22.33
N ARG A 58 -3.99 3.53 21.38
CA ARG A 58 -4.18 2.42 20.45
C ARG A 58 -3.74 1.14 21.14
N SER A 59 -4.66 0.18 21.29
CA SER A 59 -4.37 -1.12 21.91
C SER A 59 -3.27 -1.89 21.18
N GLY A 60 -3.11 -1.63 19.88
CA GLY A 60 -2.20 -2.38 19.02
C GLY A 60 -2.76 -3.77 18.68
N PRO A 61 -2.28 -4.40 17.60
CA PRO A 61 -2.73 -5.73 17.19
C PRO A 61 -2.48 -6.77 18.28
N PRO A 62 -3.34 -7.80 18.42
CA PRO A 62 -3.08 -8.91 19.33
C PRO A 62 -1.69 -9.55 19.12
N TRP A 63 -1.19 -9.59 17.88
CA TRP A 63 0.14 -10.08 17.50
C TRP A 63 1.28 -9.36 18.23
N GLU A 64 1.09 -8.08 18.58
CA GLU A 64 2.09 -7.27 19.27
C GLU A 64 1.98 -7.36 20.81
N ASP A 65 1.03 -8.13 21.34
CA ASP A 65 0.83 -8.35 22.77
C ASP A 65 1.73 -9.49 23.29
N PRO A 66 2.75 -9.20 24.11
CA PRO A 66 3.65 -10.21 24.66
C PRO A 66 2.99 -11.06 25.77
N ALA A 67 1.83 -10.65 26.31
CA ALA A 67 1.14 -11.41 27.35
C ALA A 67 0.41 -12.65 26.78
N ARG A 68 0.16 -12.68 25.47
CA ARG A 68 -0.52 -13.79 24.77
C ARG A 68 0.47 -14.81 24.22
N GLY A 69 0.05 -16.06 24.16
CA GLY A 69 0.84 -17.11 23.51
C GLY A 69 1.01 -16.84 22.00
N LEU A 70 2.13 -17.29 21.40
CA LEU A 70 2.48 -17.03 19.99
C LEU A 70 1.36 -17.43 19.00
N PHE A 71 0.75 -18.60 19.22
CA PHE A 71 -0.35 -19.09 18.38
C PHE A 71 -1.62 -18.25 18.58
N GLU A 72 -1.98 -17.99 19.84
CA GLU A 72 -3.17 -17.21 20.19
C GLU A 72 -3.09 -15.81 19.58
N ARG A 73 -1.97 -15.10 19.75
CA ARG A 73 -1.81 -13.74 19.22
C ARG A 73 -1.87 -13.67 17.70
N TYR A 74 -1.36 -14.71 17.01
CA TYR A 74 -1.43 -14.79 15.56
C TYR A 74 -2.86 -14.99 15.09
N PHE A 75 -3.56 -15.99 15.64
CA PHE A 75 -4.94 -16.28 15.27
C PHE A 75 -5.93 -15.20 15.70
N ALA A 76 -5.72 -14.55 16.85
CA ALA A 76 -6.52 -13.41 17.28
C ALA A 76 -6.41 -12.26 16.27
N THR A 77 -5.19 -11.92 15.84
CA THR A 77 -4.97 -10.88 14.81
C THR A 77 -5.59 -11.27 13.47
N LEU A 78 -5.45 -12.54 13.07
CA LEU A 78 -6.06 -13.06 11.85
C LEU A 78 -7.57 -12.86 11.90
N MET A 79 -8.23 -13.33 12.96
CA MET A 79 -9.68 -13.26 13.09
C MET A 79 -10.19 -11.82 13.19
N GLU A 80 -9.45 -10.91 13.82
CA GLU A 80 -9.79 -9.50 13.90
C GLU A 80 -9.70 -8.82 12.52
N VAL A 81 -8.63 -9.07 11.75
CA VAL A 81 -8.48 -8.55 10.38
C VAL A 81 -9.57 -9.11 9.44
N PHE A 82 -9.95 -10.37 9.59
CA PHE A 82 -11.02 -10.98 8.79
C PHE A 82 -12.41 -10.48 9.18
N GLY A 83 -12.71 -10.44 10.48
CA GLY A 83 -14.05 -10.16 10.99
C GLY A 83 -14.36 -8.67 11.08
N GLN A 84 -13.38 -7.86 11.46
CA GLN A 84 -13.56 -6.44 11.79
C GLN A 84 -12.39 -5.58 11.28
N PRO A 85 -12.11 -5.56 9.96
CA PRO A 85 -10.96 -4.85 9.41
C PRO A 85 -10.98 -3.35 9.72
N SER A 86 -12.15 -2.70 9.71
CA SER A 86 -12.24 -1.27 10.04
C SER A 86 -11.79 -0.98 11.47
N ASP A 87 -12.32 -1.72 12.44
CA ASP A 87 -12.02 -1.52 13.87
C ASP A 87 -10.56 -1.85 14.18
N PHE A 88 -10.03 -2.91 13.55
CA PHE A 88 -8.62 -3.28 13.64
C PHE A 88 -7.71 -2.13 13.18
N PHE A 89 -7.95 -1.57 12.00
CA PHE A 89 -7.10 -0.51 11.45
C PHE A 89 -7.34 0.86 12.09
N ASP A 90 -8.52 1.11 12.66
CA ASP A 90 -8.76 2.31 13.48
C ASP A 90 -7.93 2.30 14.77
N ASN A 91 -7.65 1.12 15.34
CA ASN A 91 -6.87 0.95 16.57
C ASN A 91 -5.43 0.44 16.33
N LEU A 92 -5.01 0.31 15.07
CA LEU A 92 -3.67 -0.14 14.71
C LEU A 92 -2.63 0.88 15.19
N ARG A 93 -1.73 0.46 16.08
CA ARG A 93 -0.55 1.25 16.47
C ARG A 93 0.29 1.58 15.25
N LEU A 94 0.75 2.84 15.10
CA LEU A 94 1.39 3.32 13.86
C LEU A 94 2.92 3.37 13.95
N ARG A 95 3.45 3.29 15.17
CA ARG A 95 4.88 3.38 15.50
C ARG A 95 5.30 2.24 16.44
N GLY A 96 6.58 1.93 16.48
CA GLY A 96 7.14 0.86 17.33
C GLY A 96 8.06 -0.09 16.59
N GLY A 97 8.36 0.21 15.33
CA GLY A 97 9.28 -0.54 14.49
C GLY A 97 8.55 -1.47 13.53
N ILE A 98 9.30 -1.85 12.48
CA ILE A 98 8.77 -2.64 11.37
C ILE A 98 8.86 -4.15 11.59
N ALA A 99 9.63 -4.61 12.58
CA ALA A 99 9.94 -6.03 12.75
C ALA A 99 8.70 -6.88 13.06
N MET A 100 7.86 -6.45 14.02
CA MET A 100 6.63 -7.17 14.40
C MET A 100 5.60 -7.27 13.26
N PRO A 101 5.20 -6.18 12.60
CA PRO A 101 4.28 -6.27 11.47
C PRO A 101 4.88 -7.11 10.33
N LEU A 102 6.16 -6.88 9.97
CA LEU A 102 6.82 -7.63 8.91
C LEU A 102 6.85 -9.13 9.23
N ALA A 103 7.16 -9.52 10.47
CA ALA A 103 7.15 -10.92 10.89
C ALA A 103 5.76 -11.56 10.72
N TYR A 104 4.68 -10.86 11.11
CA TYR A 104 3.32 -11.35 10.91
C TYR A 104 3.02 -11.60 9.43
N GLY A 105 3.32 -10.62 8.58
CA GLY A 105 3.14 -10.70 7.14
C GLY A 105 3.95 -11.83 6.51
N VAL A 106 5.24 -11.94 6.87
CA VAL A 106 6.15 -12.99 6.40
C VAL A 106 5.65 -14.37 6.77
N ILE A 107 5.21 -14.59 8.01
CA ILE A 107 4.68 -15.88 8.46
C ILE A 107 3.45 -16.27 7.61
N GLY A 108 2.47 -15.37 7.50
CA GLY A 108 1.26 -15.64 6.73
C GLY A 108 1.52 -15.90 5.25
N LEU A 109 2.27 -15.01 4.59
CA LEU A 109 2.62 -15.14 3.18
C LEU A 109 3.46 -16.38 2.91
N SER A 110 4.37 -16.75 3.81
CA SER A 110 5.16 -17.99 3.68
C SER A 110 4.27 -19.22 3.76
N ILE A 111 3.37 -19.30 4.75
CA ILE A 111 2.43 -20.42 4.89
C ILE A 111 1.56 -20.54 3.62
N GLY A 112 0.96 -19.43 3.18
CA GLY A 112 0.13 -19.40 1.97
C GLY A 112 0.91 -19.83 0.74
N SER A 113 2.12 -19.33 0.56
CA SER A 113 2.99 -19.69 -0.57
C SER A 113 3.43 -21.15 -0.55
N ILE A 114 3.80 -21.68 0.62
CA ILE A 114 4.24 -23.07 0.77
C ILE A 114 3.10 -24.01 0.44
N VAL A 115 1.92 -23.80 1.03
CA VAL A 115 0.73 -24.63 0.75
C VAL A 115 0.36 -24.55 -0.72
N THR A 116 0.37 -23.34 -1.29
CA THR A 116 0.10 -23.12 -2.72
C THR A 116 1.05 -23.88 -3.63
N THR A 117 2.34 -23.79 -3.36
CA THR A 117 3.37 -24.51 -4.12
C THR A 117 3.22 -26.02 -3.97
N MET A 118 2.92 -26.51 -2.77
CA MET A 118 2.73 -27.95 -2.53
C MET A 118 1.55 -28.51 -3.31
N TYR A 119 0.34 -27.93 -3.17
CA TYR A 119 -0.82 -28.47 -3.89
C TYR A 119 -0.70 -28.28 -5.39
N SER A 120 -0.15 -27.16 -5.88
CA SER A 120 -0.02 -26.92 -7.32
C SER A 120 0.99 -27.85 -7.96
N THR A 121 2.09 -28.17 -7.27
CA THR A 121 3.05 -29.18 -7.73
C THR A 121 2.45 -30.58 -7.69
N ALA A 122 1.72 -30.91 -6.62
CA ALA A 122 1.03 -32.20 -6.52
C ALA A 122 0.03 -32.40 -7.67
N LEU A 123 -0.81 -31.40 -7.97
CA LEU A 123 -1.75 -31.43 -9.09
C LEU A 123 -1.02 -31.59 -10.43
N GLN A 124 0.10 -30.88 -10.65
CA GLN A 124 0.88 -31.00 -11.88
C GLN A 124 1.57 -32.36 -12.06
N LEU A 125 1.95 -33.02 -10.97
CA LEU A 125 2.57 -34.35 -11.01
C LEU A 125 1.57 -35.49 -11.21
N MET A 126 0.27 -35.24 -11.04
CA MET A 126 -0.76 -36.25 -11.32
C MET A 126 -0.87 -36.52 -12.83
N PRO A 127 -1.01 -37.77 -13.29
CA PRO A 127 -1.19 -38.10 -14.72
C PRO A 127 -2.37 -37.39 -15.40
N GLY A 128 -3.41 -37.04 -14.63
CA GLY A 128 -4.58 -36.29 -15.09
C GLY A 128 -4.57 -34.80 -14.77
N GLY A 129 -3.48 -34.27 -14.20
CA GLY A 129 -3.29 -32.84 -14.00
C GLY A 129 -2.93 -32.12 -15.30
N ASP A 130 -2.87 -30.79 -15.24
CA ASP A 130 -2.71 -29.88 -16.39
C ASP A 130 -1.56 -30.30 -17.32
N GLN A 131 -0.41 -30.68 -16.72
CA GLN A 131 0.79 -31.12 -17.44
C GLN A 131 0.64 -32.54 -18.02
N GLY A 132 0.16 -33.51 -17.24
CA GLY A 132 -0.05 -34.88 -17.69
C GLY A 132 -1.10 -34.98 -18.80
N TRP A 133 -2.18 -34.21 -18.67
CA TRP A 133 -3.23 -34.08 -19.68
C TRP A 133 -2.70 -33.46 -20.98
N TRP A 134 -1.93 -32.37 -20.90
CA TRP A 134 -1.25 -31.79 -22.07
C TRP A 134 -0.35 -32.81 -22.76
N ILE A 135 0.48 -33.52 -21.99
CA ILE A 135 1.46 -34.48 -22.54
C ILE A 135 0.70 -35.60 -23.25
N ALA A 136 -0.32 -36.17 -22.61
CA ALA A 136 -1.12 -37.24 -23.19
C ALA A 136 -1.84 -36.80 -24.47
N GLN A 137 -2.49 -35.64 -24.48
CA GLN A 137 -3.18 -35.11 -25.66
C GLN A 137 -2.21 -34.82 -26.81
N THR A 138 -1.07 -34.22 -26.51
CA THR A 138 -0.04 -33.90 -27.51
C THR A 138 0.55 -35.17 -28.11
N THR A 139 0.87 -36.14 -27.27
CA THR A 139 1.40 -37.46 -27.68
C THR A 139 0.40 -38.16 -28.60
N GLU A 140 -0.89 -38.11 -28.28
CA GLU A 140 -1.93 -38.68 -29.14
C GLU A 140 -2.07 -37.95 -30.48
N SER A 141 -1.99 -36.62 -30.48
CA SER A 141 -1.98 -35.83 -31.72
C SER A 141 -0.76 -36.17 -32.60
N MET A 142 0.42 -36.39 -32.00
CA MET A 142 1.62 -36.85 -32.71
C MET A 142 1.42 -38.24 -33.34
N ARG A 143 0.75 -39.17 -32.62
CA ARG A 143 0.40 -40.49 -33.16
C ARG A 143 -0.54 -40.40 -34.35
N GLN A 144 -1.57 -39.55 -34.28
CA GLN A 144 -2.53 -39.35 -35.37
C GLN A 144 -1.89 -38.75 -36.62
N LEU A 145 -0.85 -37.93 -36.45
CA LEU A 145 -0.05 -37.39 -37.55
C LEU A 145 0.95 -38.42 -38.14
N GLY A 146 1.03 -39.62 -37.57
CA GLY A 146 1.94 -40.67 -38.02
C GLY A 146 3.42 -40.37 -37.76
N LEU A 147 3.72 -39.56 -36.73
CA LEU A 147 5.11 -39.26 -36.38
C LEU A 147 5.85 -40.53 -35.88
N PRO A 148 7.16 -40.63 -36.13
CA PRO A 148 7.94 -41.81 -35.73
C PRO A 148 7.90 -42.06 -34.21
N ALA A 149 7.91 -43.34 -33.81
CA ALA A 149 7.78 -43.72 -32.40
C ALA A 149 8.96 -43.23 -31.54
N GLU A 150 10.16 -43.17 -32.10
CA GLU A 150 11.36 -42.62 -31.47
C GLU A 150 11.21 -41.13 -31.15
N PHE A 151 10.56 -40.37 -32.04
CA PHE A 151 10.29 -38.96 -31.83
C PHE A 151 9.32 -38.75 -30.67
N ILE A 152 8.25 -39.55 -30.63
CA ILE A 152 7.25 -39.52 -29.56
C ILE A 152 7.90 -39.89 -28.22
N ALA A 153 8.73 -40.93 -28.18
CA ALA A 153 9.47 -41.32 -26.98
C ALA A 153 10.43 -40.23 -26.50
N GLN A 154 11.12 -39.55 -27.42
CA GLN A 154 11.99 -38.42 -27.10
C GLN A 154 11.19 -37.26 -26.49
N PHE A 155 10.03 -36.92 -27.05
CA PHE A 155 9.13 -35.91 -26.49
C PHE A 155 8.68 -36.27 -25.07
N GLU A 156 8.20 -37.49 -24.85
CA GLU A 156 7.76 -37.96 -23.53
C GLU A 156 8.89 -37.94 -22.49
N SER A 157 10.12 -38.29 -22.88
CA SER A 157 11.28 -38.25 -21.98
C SER A 157 11.67 -36.82 -21.60
N SER A 158 11.60 -35.89 -22.56
CA SER A 158 11.87 -34.47 -22.34
C SER A 158 10.82 -33.84 -21.43
N ALA A 159 9.55 -34.21 -21.64
CA ALA A 159 8.43 -33.75 -20.83
C ALA A 159 8.46 -34.32 -19.39
N ARG A 160 8.99 -35.53 -19.19
CA ARG A 160 9.23 -36.06 -17.84
C ARG A 160 10.42 -35.37 -17.15
N ALA A 161 11.45 -35.01 -17.89
CA ALA A 161 12.59 -34.27 -17.35
C ALA A 161 12.17 -32.88 -16.81
N THR A 162 11.29 -32.15 -17.51
CA THR A 162 10.74 -30.88 -17.02
C THR A 162 9.92 -31.03 -15.75
N ALA A 163 9.23 -32.16 -15.53
CA ALA A 163 8.51 -32.41 -14.27
C ALA A 163 9.46 -32.52 -13.06
N HIS A 164 10.65 -33.11 -13.24
CA HIS A 164 11.67 -33.16 -12.18
C HIS A 164 12.30 -31.78 -11.90
N GLU A 165 12.45 -30.94 -12.93
CA GLU A 165 12.87 -29.54 -12.75
C GLU A 165 11.83 -28.74 -11.98
N LEU A 166 10.54 -28.95 -12.28
CA LEU A 166 9.43 -28.32 -11.56
C LEU A 166 9.46 -28.66 -10.06
N ALA A 167 9.67 -29.94 -9.70
CA ALA A 167 9.75 -30.35 -8.30
C ALA A 167 10.95 -29.71 -7.57
N ARG A 168 12.10 -29.59 -8.24
CA ARG A 168 13.27 -28.86 -7.70
C ARG A 168 13.02 -27.37 -7.56
N GLY A 169 12.31 -26.77 -8.52
CA GLY A 169 11.86 -25.38 -8.45
C GLY A 169 10.91 -25.15 -7.27
N ALA A 170 9.97 -26.06 -7.04
CA ALA A 170 9.03 -26.00 -5.92
C ALA A 170 9.75 -26.03 -4.56
N LEU A 171 10.72 -26.92 -4.39
CA LEU A 171 11.56 -26.96 -3.18
C LEU A 171 12.31 -25.63 -2.97
N THR A 172 12.94 -25.12 -4.04
CA THR A 172 13.66 -23.84 -4.00
C THR A 172 12.73 -22.69 -3.62
N ALA A 173 11.52 -22.65 -4.19
CA ALA A 173 10.52 -21.64 -3.87
C ALA A 173 10.05 -21.70 -2.41
N VAL A 174 9.84 -22.91 -1.86
CA VAL A 174 9.50 -23.11 -0.44
C VAL A 174 10.58 -22.56 0.47
N LEU A 175 11.85 -22.82 0.17
CA LEU A 175 12.98 -22.31 0.96
C LEU A 175 13.12 -20.79 0.87
N MET A 176 12.84 -20.21 -0.30
CA MET A 176 12.96 -18.77 -0.53
C MET A 176 11.71 -17.97 -0.11
N ALA A 177 10.58 -18.63 0.18
CA ALA A 177 9.30 -18.01 0.51
C ALA A 177 9.39 -16.90 1.58
N PRO A 178 10.03 -17.08 2.75
CA PRO A 178 10.08 -16.03 3.77
C PRO A 178 10.89 -14.80 3.33
N PHE A 179 11.97 -15.01 2.57
CA PHE A 179 12.77 -13.91 2.04
C PHE A 179 11.98 -13.11 1.00
N MET A 180 11.31 -13.82 0.08
CA MET A 180 10.45 -13.18 -0.93
C MET A 180 9.28 -12.45 -0.29
N ALA A 181 8.66 -13.00 0.75
CA ALA A 181 7.58 -12.34 1.47
C ALA A 181 8.04 -11.03 2.11
N ALA A 182 9.20 -11.03 2.77
CA ALA A 182 9.75 -9.83 3.40
C ALA A 182 10.07 -8.75 2.36
N PHE A 183 10.77 -9.14 1.29
CA PHE A 183 11.12 -8.24 0.20
C PHE A 183 9.86 -7.67 -0.48
N ALA A 184 8.89 -8.53 -0.80
CA ALA A 184 7.64 -8.13 -1.43
C ALA A 184 6.85 -7.15 -0.56
N LEU A 185 6.74 -7.39 0.75
CA LEU A 185 6.04 -6.48 1.66
C LEU A 185 6.69 -5.09 1.71
N LEU A 186 8.02 -5.01 1.75
CA LEU A 186 8.73 -3.74 1.72
C LEU A 186 8.52 -2.99 0.41
N VAL A 187 8.71 -3.68 -0.72
CA VAL A 187 8.56 -3.09 -2.06
C VAL A 187 7.12 -2.65 -2.31
N VAL A 188 6.14 -3.52 -2.07
CA VAL A 188 4.72 -3.21 -2.27
C VAL A 188 4.31 -2.06 -1.37
N SER A 189 4.68 -2.08 -0.09
CA SER A 189 4.34 -0.97 0.81
C SER A 189 4.97 0.32 0.33
N GLY A 190 6.19 0.28 -0.23
CA GLY A 190 6.87 1.46 -0.77
C GLY A 190 6.14 2.04 -1.97
N VAL A 191 5.72 1.17 -2.90
CA VAL A 191 4.92 1.54 -4.07
C VAL A 191 3.56 2.11 -3.64
N ILE A 192 2.85 1.45 -2.72
CA ILE A 192 1.57 1.93 -2.20
C ILE A 192 1.75 3.29 -1.52
N HIS A 193 2.78 3.45 -0.68
CA HIS A 193 3.04 4.69 0.03
C HIS A 193 3.37 5.84 -0.94
N LEU A 194 4.14 5.55 -2.00
CA LEU A 194 4.45 6.51 -3.05
C LEU A 194 3.20 7.01 -3.76
N PHE A 195 2.32 6.11 -4.22
CA PHE A 195 1.08 6.51 -4.88
C PHE A 195 0.13 7.23 -3.91
N LEU A 196 0.08 6.78 -2.65
CA LEU A 196 -0.70 7.45 -1.61
C LEU A 196 -0.19 8.87 -1.37
N ALA A 197 1.13 9.10 -1.41
CA ALA A 197 1.73 10.42 -1.30
C ALA A 197 1.43 11.30 -2.54
N MET A 198 1.52 10.74 -3.75
CA MET A 198 1.15 11.42 -5.00
C MET A 198 -0.32 11.89 -4.99
N LEU A 199 -1.21 11.12 -4.37
CA LEU A 199 -2.64 11.42 -4.23
C LEU A 199 -2.95 12.29 -3.00
N GLY A 200 -1.94 12.75 -2.25
CA GLY A 200 -2.11 13.55 -1.04
C GLY A 200 -2.74 12.81 0.14
N GLY A 201 -2.81 11.48 0.09
CA GLY A 201 -3.38 10.62 1.12
C GLY A 201 -2.40 10.19 2.21
N ALA A 202 -1.09 10.35 2.02
CA ALA A 202 -0.07 9.84 2.95
C ALA A 202 0.11 10.79 4.16
N ARG A 203 -0.75 10.63 5.18
CA ARG A 203 -0.73 11.48 6.40
C ARG A 203 0.06 10.91 7.58
N GLU A 204 0.55 9.69 7.44
CA GLU A 204 1.26 8.92 8.46
C GLU A 204 2.54 8.36 7.81
N PRO A 205 3.58 8.00 8.57
CA PRO A 205 4.86 7.57 8.01
C PRO A 205 4.74 6.25 7.23
N PHE A 206 5.76 5.94 6.43
CA PHE A 206 5.87 4.66 5.69
C PHE A 206 5.61 3.42 6.57
N GLU A 207 6.06 3.45 7.83
CA GLU A 207 5.81 2.37 8.80
C GLU A 207 4.31 2.03 8.92
N ALA A 208 3.42 3.03 8.85
CA ALA A 208 1.98 2.83 8.91
C ALA A 208 1.46 2.06 7.69
N THR A 209 1.93 2.39 6.48
CA THR A 209 1.60 1.65 5.25
C THR A 209 2.12 0.21 5.30
N LEU A 210 3.36 0.01 5.77
CA LEU A 210 3.95 -1.32 5.93
C LEU A 210 3.18 -2.17 6.96
N ARG A 211 2.77 -1.57 8.07
CA ARG A 211 1.90 -2.22 9.07
C ARG A 211 0.58 -2.67 8.44
N VAL A 212 -0.08 -1.78 7.69
CA VAL A 212 -1.33 -2.12 6.97
C VAL A 212 -1.13 -3.31 6.03
N ALA A 213 -0.13 -3.25 5.14
CA ALA A 213 0.12 -4.31 4.18
C ALA A 213 0.48 -5.63 4.86
N SER A 214 1.35 -5.60 5.86
CA SER A 214 1.81 -6.82 6.54
C SER A 214 0.68 -7.51 7.32
N TYR A 215 -0.15 -6.75 8.04
CA TYR A 215 -1.30 -7.32 8.75
C TYR A 215 -2.41 -7.80 7.82
N ALA A 216 -2.75 -7.01 6.80
CA ALA A 216 -3.76 -7.40 5.82
C ALA A 216 -3.33 -8.68 5.07
N TRP A 217 -2.14 -8.68 4.48
CA TRP A 217 -1.71 -9.76 3.59
C TRP A 217 -1.29 -11.00 4.38
N GLY A 218 -0.71 -10.82 5.58
CA GLY A 218 -0.40 -11.92 6.50
C GLY A 218 -1.65 -12.67 6.96
N ALA A 219 -2.71 -11.96 7.32
CA ALA A 219 -3.97 -12.58 7.72
C ALA A 219 -4.63 -13.29 6.54
N LEU A 220 -4.78 -12.58 5.42
CA LEU A 220 -5.53 -13.07 4.27
C LEU A 220 -4.81 -14.18 3.51
N ALA A 221 -3.50 -14.36 3.67
CA ALA A 221 -2.74 -15.43 3.03
C ALA A 221 -3.29 -16.83 3.34
N TRP A 222 -4.06 -16.99 4.43
CA TRP A 222 -4.76 -18.22 4.75
C TRP A 222 -5.84 -18.61 3.74
N LEU A 223 -6.39 -17.65 2.99
CA LEU A 223 -7.31 -17.94 1.88
C LEU A 223 -6.62 -18.75 0.78
N GLN A 224 -5.29 -18.70 0.68
CA GLN A 224 -4.54 -19.45 -0.34
C GLN A 224 -4.47 -20.95 -0.05
N LEU A 225 -4.91 -21.41 1.13
CA LEU A 225 -4.99 -22.85 1.45
C LEU A 225 -6.04 -23.58 0.59
N PHE A 226 -7.03 -22.85 0.06
CA PHE A 226 -8.07 -23.43 -0.77
C PHE A 226 -7.57 -23.59 -2.22
N PRO A 227 -7.49 -24.83 -2.75
CA PRO A 227 -7.06 -25.04 -4.13
C PRO A 227 -8.01 -24.35 -5.11
N CYS A 228 -7.47 -23.91 -6.24
CA CYS A 228 -8.15 -23.21 -7.34
C CYS A 228 -8.71 -21.81 -7.02
N CYS A 229 -9.54 -21.66 -5.98
CA CYS A 229 -10.20 -20.41 -5.64
C CYS A 229 -9.42 -19.53 -4.65
N GLY A 230 -8.47 -20.10 -3.92
CA GLY A 230 -7.77 -19.38 -2.85
C GLY A 230 -6.97 -18.17 -3.33
N ARG A 231 -6.26 -18.29 -4.47
CA ARG A 231 -5.44 -17.18 -5.01
C ARG A 231 -6.28 -16.00 -5.51
N PRO A 232 -7.32 -16.18 -6.35
CA PRO A 232 -8.19 -15.07 -6.74
C PRO A 232 -8.90 -14.42 -5.55
N VAL A 233 -9.43 -15.24 -4.61
CA VAL A 233 -10.14 -14.74 -3.44
C VAL A 233 -9.20 -13.96 -2.53
N PHE A 234 -8.00 -14.48 -2.26
CA PHE A 234 -6.93 -13.75 -1.56
C PHE A 234 -6.65 -12.40 -2.21
N PHE A 235 -6.43 -12.40 -3.54
CA PHE A 235 -6.08 -11.18 -4.26
C PHE A 235 -7.16 -10.11 -4.11
N ILE A 236 -8.42 -10.43 -4.44
CA ILE A 236 -9.53 -9.47 -4.39
C ILE A 236 -9.74 -8.95 -2.96
N TRP A 237 -9.77 -9.85 -1.98
CA TRP A 237 -10.02 -9.48 -0.58
C TRP A 237 -8.86 -8.68 0.01
N ALA A 238 -7.62 -9.00 -0.35
CA ALA A 238 -6.44 -8.25 0.08
C ALA A 238 -6.45 -6.82 -0.42
N LEU A 239 -6.92 -6.57 -1.65
CA LEU A 239 -7.10 -5.19 -2.13
C LEU A 239 -8.12 -4.44 -1.26
N GLY A 240 -9.29 -5.03 -1.01
CA GLY A 240 -10.34 -4.41 -0.21
C GLY A 240 -9.88 -4.06 1.21
N VAL A 241 -9.28 -5.04 1.91
CA VAL A 241 -8.79 -4.85 3.29
C VAL A 241 -7.62 -3.87 3.34
N THR A 242 -6.74 -3.85 2.33
CA THR A 242 -5.65 -2.86 2.25
C THR A 242 -6.22 -1.46 2.04
N ILE A 243 -7.22 -1.28 1.17
CA ILE A 243 -7.88 0.03 0.94
C ILE A 243 -8.55 0.52 2.23
N ILE A 244 -9.29 -0.36 2.94
CA ILE A 244 -9.87 -0.05 4.25
C ILE A 244 -8.76 0.37 5.22
N GLY A 245 -7.70 -0.44 5.32
CA GLY A 245 -6.61 -0.20 6.25
C GLY A 245 -5.89 1.11 6.00
N LEU A 246 -5.60 1.46 4.75
CA LEU A 246 -5.00 2.75 4.40
C LEU A 246 -5.95 3.92 4.70
N THR A 247 -7.24 3.78 4.37
CA THR A 247 -8.26 4.80 4.64
C THR A 247 -8.35 5.12 6.13
N ARG A 248 -8.40 4.08 6.99
CA ARG A 248 -8.48 4.24 8.45
C ARG A 248 -7.16 4.73 9.04
N THR A 249 -6.06 4.07 8.69
CA THR A 249 -4.73 4.33 9.26
C THR A 249 -4.21 5.72 8.89
N HIS A 250 -4.22 6.07 7.59
CA HIS A 250 -3.78 7.38 7.12
C HIS A 250 -4.88 8.44 7.21
N ARG A 251 -6.09 8.08 7.68
CA ARG A 251 -7.28 8.94 7.67
C ARG A 251 -7.56 9.56 6.30
N SER A 252 -7.12 8.89 5.23
CA SER A 252 -7.18 9.41 3.86
C SER A 252 -8.59 9.29 3.29
N GLY A 253 -8.87 10.00 2.19
CA GLY A 253 -10.10 9.74 1.43
C GLY A 253 -10.05 8.35 0.78
N ALA A 254 -11.21 7.68 0.66
CA ALA A 254 -11.31 6.34 0.07
C ALA A 254 -10.77 6.29 -1.37
N PHE A 255 -10.96 7.35 -2.16
CA PHE A 255 -10.41 7.46 -3.51
C PHE A 255 -8.88 7.52 -3.54
N ALA A 256 -8.24 8.20 -2.58
CA ALA A 256 -6.79 8.25 -2.49
C ALA A 256 -6.22 6.88 -2.11
N ALA A 257 -6.85 6.18 -1.15
CA ALA A 257 -6.46 4.82 -0.77
C ALA A 257 -6.68 3.82 -1.92
N ALA A 258 -7.83 3.87 -2.59
CA ALA A 258 -8.12 3.02 -3.75
C ALA A 258 -7.15 3.29 -4.91
N GLY A 259 -6.88 4.56 -5.21
CA GLY A 259 -5.90 4.94 -6.23
C GLY A 259 -4.49 4.48 -5.88
N ALA A 260 -4.10 4.48 -4.60
CA ALA A 260 -2.80 3.99 -4.16
C ALA A 260 -2.62 2.48 -4.32
N VAL A 261 -3.69 1.71 -4.13
CA VAL A 261 -3.68 0.25 -4.26
C VAL A 261 -3.88 -0.20 -5.71
N LEU A 262 -4.80 0.41 -6.44
CA LEU A 262 -5.16 0.03 -7.81
C LEU A 262 -4.25 0.67 -8.86
N GLY A 263 -3.72 1.87 -8.59
CA GLY A 263 -2.83 2.60 -9.51
C GLY A 263 -1.66 1.77 -10.02
N PRO A 264 -0.85 1.15 -9.14
CA PRO A 264 0.26 0.28 -9.56
C PRO A 264 -0.19 -0.89 -10.43
N LEU A 265 -1.33 -1.52 -10.11
CA LEU A 265 -1.87 -2.64 -10.87
C LEU A 265 -2.30 -2.21 -12.28
N LEU A 266 -2.95 -1.04 -12.38
CA LEU A 266 -3.36 -0.47 -13.66
C LEU A 266 -2.15 -0.04 -14.49
N SER A 267 -1.11 0.54 -13.87
CA SER A 267 0.13 0.90 -14.56
C SER A 267 0.82 -0.31 -15.19
N VAL A 268 0.91 -1.42 -14.45
CA VAL A 268 1.47 -2.68 -14.97
C VAL A 268 0.60 -3.23 -16.10
N ALA A 269 -0.72 -3.27 -15.92
CA ALA A 269 -1.63 -3.77 -16.95
C ALA A 269 -1.53 -2.97 -18.27
N LEU A 270 -1.49 -1.64 -18.19
CA LEU A 270 -1.33 -0.77 -19.36
C LEU A 270 0.03 -0.98 -20.05
N CYS A 271 1.11 -1.13 -19.28
CA CYS A 271 2.44 -1.40 -19.81
C CYS A 271 2.49 -2.75 -20.56
N CYS A 272 1.89 -3.79 -19.98
CA CYS A 272 1.79 -5.11 -20.61
C CYS A 272 0.96 -5.07 -21.91
N CYS A 273 -0.19 -4.39 -21.92
CA CYS A 273 -1.00 -4.23 -23.12
C CYS A 273 -0.25 -3.50 -24.25
N ALA A 274 0.51 -2.44 -23.92
CA ALA A 274 1.32 -1.73 -24.90
C ALA A 274 2.43 -2.61 -25.48
N ALA A 275 3.14 -3.38 -24.65
CA ALA A 275 4.18 -4.30 -25.09
C ALA A 275 3.64 -5.39 -26.04
N LEU A 276 2.49 -5.98 -25.72
CA LEU A 276 1.82 -6.98 -26.58
C LEU A 276 1.34 -6.38 -27.90
N LEU A 277 0.79 -5.16 -27.89
CA LEU A 277 0.40 -4.46 -29.11
C LEU A 277 1.61 -4.20 -30.02
N MET A 278 2.72 -3.72 -29.44
CA MET A 278 3.96 -3.48 -30.19
C MET A 278 4.51 -4.77 -30.79
N LEU A 279 4.47 -5.88 -30.05
CA LEU A 279 4.87 -7.19 -30.58
C LEU A 279 3.95 -7.66 -31.70
N ALA A 280 2.62 -7.49 -31.57
CA ALA A 280 1.66 -7.86 -32.59
C ALA A 280 1.79 -7.02 -33.87
N LEU A 281 2.19 -5.75 -33.76
CA LEU A 281 2.49 -4.89 -34.90
C LEU A 281 3.83 -5.20 -35.57
N ALA A 282 4.71 -5.96 -34.90
CA ALA A 282 6.03 -6.34 -35.40
C ALA A 282 6.05 -7.72 -36.08
N LEU A 283 4.97 -8.51 -35.96
CA LEU A 283 4.76 -9.81 -36.60
C LEU A 283 3.94 -9.66 -37.90
#